data_AF-A0A845LD33-F1
#
_entry.id   AF-A0A845LD33-F1
#
_cell.length_a   1.000
_cell.length_b   1.000
_cell.length_c   1.000
_cell.angle_alpha   90.00
_cell.angle_beta   90.00
_cell.angle_gamma   90.00
#
_symmetry.space_group_name_H-M   'P 1'
#
loop_
_entity.id
_entity.type
_entity.pdbx_description
1 polymer ?
#
loop_
_entity_poly.entity_id
_entity_poly.type
_entity_poly.pdbx_seq_one_letter_code
_entity_poly.pdbx_strand_id
1 'polypeptide(L)'
;KYAAKLAQNNVKAIAAAEFKAAKAAGLETILAGLSKDTKKAAASEEEVKMPPKEVVTGTISGVDVMDLEDAQKVLWKAGIYAESGMGCTGPIVMVNEAKVEEAAKILKDAGIVA
;
A
#
# COMPACT_ATOMS: atom_id res chain seq x y z
N LYS A 1 -26.60 4.28 -20.28
CA LYS A 1 -26.31 4.17 -21.74
C LYS A 1 -25.04 3.36 -22.04
N TYR A 2 -23.91 3.60 -21.38
CA TYR A 2 -22.65 2.86 -21.60
C TYR A 2 -22.64 1.43 -21.05
N ALA A 3 -23.13 1.22 -19.81
CA ALA A 3 -23.23 -0.12 -19.23
C ALA A 3 -24.11 -1.08 -20.04
N ALA A 4 -25.22 -0.59 -20.61
CA ALA A 4 -26.10 -1.37 -21.47
C ALA A 4 -25.42 -1.79 -22.80
N LYS A 5 -24.61 -0.90 -23.40
CA LYS A 5 -23.81 -1.24 -24.60
C LYS A 5 -22.71 -2.26 -24.29
N LEU A 6 -22.06 -2.18 -23.13
CA LEU A 6 -21.05 -3.15 -22.69
C LEU A 6 -21.65 -4.54 -22.48
N ALA A 7 -22.84 -4.62 -21.89
CA ALA A 7 -23.56 -5.88 -21.72
C ALA A 7 -23.99 -6.49 -23.06
N GLN A 8 -24.48 -5.66 -24.00
CA GLN A 8 -24.86 -6.11 -25.35
C GLN A 8 -23.66 -6.58 -26.20
N ASN A 9 -22.49 -5.96 -26.05
CA ASN A 9 -21.28 -6.33 -26.79
C ASN A 9 -20.42 -7.38 -26.08
N ASN A 10 -20.98 -8.03 -25.06
CA ASN A 10 -20.41 -9.20 -24.41
C ASN A 10 -18.93 -9.01 -23.99
N VAL A 11 -18.65 -7.89 -23.33
CA VAL A 11 -17.29 -7.46 -22.94
C VAL A 11 -16.49 -8.56 -22.22
N LYS A 12 -17.15 -9.46 -21.50
CA LYS A 12 -16.52 -10.61 -20.83
C LYS A 12 -15.86 -11.58 -21.81
N ALA A 13 -16.50 -11.84 -22.95
CA ALA A 13 -15.97 -12.74 -23.99
C ALA A 13 -14.77 -12.11 -24.70
N ILE A 14 -14.84 -10.81 -25.02
CA ILE A 14 -13.74 -10.05 -25.61
C ILE A 14 -12.55 -10.03 -24.64
N ALA A 15 -12.80 -9.68 -23.37
CA ALA A 15 -11.76 -9.69 -22.34
C ALA A 15 -11.09 -11.06 -22.22
N ALA A 16 -11.86 -12.16 -22.19
CA ALA A 16 -11.29 -13.50 -22.12
C ALA A 16 -10.41 -13.86 -23.33
N ALA A 17 -10.79 -13.42 -24.54
CA ALA A 17 -9.99 -13.63 -25.74
C ALA A 17 -8.67 -12.83 -25.69
N GLU A 18 -8.74 -11.56 -25.30
CA GLU A 18 -7.57 -10.69 -25.15
C GLU A 18 -6.60 -11.22 -24.07
N PHE A 19 -7.13 -11.62 -22.90
CA PHE A 19 -6.31 -12.24 -21.85
C PHE A 19 -5.68 -13.56 -22.29
N LYS A 20 -6.37 -14.35 -23.12
CA LYS A 20 -5.80 -15.59 -23.67
C LYS A 20 -4.68 -15.30 -24.67
N ALA A 21 -4.84 -14.30 -25.53
CA ALA A 21 -3.80 -13.85 -26.44
C ALA A 21 -2.58 -13.29 -25.68
N ALA A 22 -2.81 -12.48 -24.65
CA ALA A 22 -1.76 -11.95 -23.80
C ALA A 22 -1.02 -13.05 -23.02
N LYS A 23 -1.74 -14.03 -22.46
CA LYS A 23 -1.13 -15.22 -21.82
C LYS A 23 -0.30 -16.04 -22.82
N ALA A 24 -0.80 -16.24 -24.04
CA ALA A 24 -0.06 -16.92 -25.10
C ALA A 24 1.18 -16.14 -25.55
N ALA A 25 1.15 -14.81 -25.48
CA ALA A 25 2.29 -13.93 -25.74
C ALA A 25 3.30 -13.85 -24.57
N GLY A 26 3.10 -14.63 -23.50
CA GLY A 26 4.03 -14.71 -22.38
C GLY A 26 3.75 -13.75 -21.23
N LEU A 27 2.53 -13.18 -21.12
CA LEU A 27 2.14 -12.34 -19.98
C LEU A 27 2.44 -13.02 -18.63
N GLU A 28 2.20 -14.33 -18.50
CA GLU A 28 2.48 -15.07 -17.26
C GLU A 28 3.99 -15.12 -16.95
N THR A 29 4.84 -15.20 -17.97
CA THR A 29 6.31 -15.20 -17.79
C THR A 29 6.83 -13.84 -17.36
N ILE A 30 6.27 -12.76 -17.90
CA ILE A 30 6.60 -11.38 -17.52
C ILE A 30 6.16 -11.10 -16.09
N LEU A 31 4.94 -11.51 -15.72
CA LEU A 31 4.42 -11.36 -14.35
C LEU A 31 5.23 -12.18 -13.33
N ALA A 32 5.65 -13.39 -13.68
CA ALA A 32 6.53 -14.20 -12.82
C ALA A 32 7.89 -13.52 -12.58
N GLY A 33 8.46 -12.87 -13.61
CA GLY A 33 9.70 -12.10 -13.48
C GLY A 33 9.58 -10.82 -12.66
N LEU A 34 8.39 -10.22 -12.59
CA LEU A 34 8.12 -9.01 -11.82
C LEU A 34 7.78 -9.28 -10.34
N SER A 35 7.50 -10.54 -9.98
CA SER A 35 7.00 -10.90 -8.65
C SER A 35 8.08 -10.96 -7.55
N LYS A 36 9.37 -10.78 -7.88
CA LYS A 36 10.46 -10.82 -6.87
C LYS A 36 11.47 -9.68 -6.89
N ASP A 37 11.65 -8.94 -7.99
CA ASP A 37 12.80 -8.03 -8.12
C ASP A 37 12.48 -6.51 -8.05
N THR A 38 11.22 -6.10 -7.83
CA THR A 38 10.86 -4.66 -7.76
C THR A 38 10.47 -4.11 -6.39
N LYS A 39 10.36 -4.93 -5.32
CA LYS A 39 10.46 -4.41 -3.94
C LYS A 39 11.86 -4.71 -3.40
N LYS A 40 12.79 -3.89 -3.86
CA LYS A 40 13.95 -3.35 -3.14
C LYS A 40 14.10 -3.92 -1.73
N ALA A 41 15.13 -4.76 -1.60
CA ALA A 41 15.79 -5.18 -0.37
C ALA A 41 14.94 -5.96 0.64
N ALA A 42 15.41 -7.17 0.92
CA ALA A 42 15.32 -7.80 2.22
C ALA A 42 15.73 -6.80 3.32
N ALA A 43 14.77 -6.03 3.83
CA ALA A 43 14.85 -5.51 5.17
C ALA A 43 14.20 -6.58 6.03
N SER A 44 15.06 -7.42 6.63
CA SER A 44 14.80 -8.26 7.79
C SER A 44 13.38 -8.15 8.36
N GLU A 45 12.66 -9.27 8.39
CA GLU A 45 11.62 -9.55 9.38
C GLU A 45 12.25 -9.47 10.78
N GLU A 46 12.67 -8.29 11.21
CA GLU A 46 12.71 -7.99 12.63
C GLU A 46 11.25 -7.95 13.06
N GLU A 47 10.88 -8.83 13.98
CA GLU A 47 9.65 -8.68 14.76
C GLU A 47 9.70 -7.32 15.45
N VAL A 48 9.19 -6.30 14.76
CA VAL A 48 9.04 -4.98 15.34
C VAL A 48 7.91 -5.12 16.35
N LYS A 49 8.31 -5.21 17.62
CA LYS A 49 7.38 -5.41 18.72
C LYS A 49 6.48 -4.19 18.80
N MET A 50 5.19 -4.41 18.62
CA MET A 50 4.19 -3.34 18.65
C MET A 50 4.31 -2.57 19.97
N PRO A 51 4.52 -1.24 19.93
CA PRO A 51 4.57 -0.41 21.14
C PRO A 51 3.25 -0.53 21.93
N PRO A 52 3.24 -0.20 23.24
CA PRO A 52 2.02 -0.20 24.02
C PRO A 52 0.94 0.64 23.32
N LYS A 53 -0.27 0.07 23.21
CA LYS A 53 -1.38 0.69 22.50
C LYS A 53 -1.69 2.06 23.09
N GLU A 54 -1.65 3.07 22.23
CA GLU A 54 -1.91 4.46 22.59
C GLU A 54 -3.17 4.95 21.85
N VAL A 55 -3.84 5.97 22.38
CA VAL A 55 -4.94 6.61 21.65
C VAL A 55 -4.40 7.31 20.41
N VAL A 56 -4.87 6.88 19.24
CA VAL A 56 -4.49 7.45 17.94
C VAL A 56 -5.58 8.43 17.50
N THR A 57 -5.36 9.71 17.76
CA THR A 57 -6.28 10.81 17.34
C THR A 57 -5.70 11.61 16.18
N GLY A 58 -4.38 11.57 15.99
CA GLY A 58 -3.69 12.22 14.88
C GLY A 58 -3.69 11.36 13.63
N THR A 59 -3.79 11.98 12.46
CA THR A 59 -3.77 11.30 11.16
C THR A 59 -2.71 11.91 10.25
N ILE A 60 -1.94 11.05 9.59
CA ILE A 60 -0.93 11.41 8.60
C ILE A 60 -1.42 10.85 7.26
N SER A 61 -1.69 11.75 6.33
CA SER A 61 -2.14 11.43 4.97
C SER A 61 -0.99 11.44 3.97
N GLY A 62 -1.24 10.91 2.77
CA GLY A 62 -0.25 10.87 1.70
C GLY A 62 0.67 9.66 1.73
N VAL A 63 0.30 8.62 2.47
CA VAL A 63 1.00 7.32 2.47
C VAL A 63 0.49 6.49 1.29
N ASP A 64 1.39 5.85 0.55
CA ASP A 64 1.00 4.89 -0.48
C ASP A 64 0.38 3.64 0.17
N VAL A 65 -0.67 3.08 -0.43
CA VAL A 65 -1.30 1.85 0.04
C VAL A 65 -0.32 0.68 0.14
N MET A 66 0.71 0.66 -0.72
CA MET A 66 1.75 -0.38 -0.73
C MET A 66 2.78 -0.21 0.38
N ASP A 67 2.84 0.97 1.01
CA ASP A 67 3.82 1.33 2.04
C ASP A 67 3.19 1.49 3.44
N LEU A 68 1.88 1.27 3.60
CA LEU A 68 1.19 1.35 4.91
C LEU A 68 1.81 0.43 5.99
N GLU A 69 2.23 -0.77 5.60
CA GLU A 69 2.84 -1.71 6.53
C GLU A 69 4.26 -1.28 6.92
N ASP A 70 5.02 -0.80 5.94
CA ASP A 70 6.37 -0.29 6.15
C ASP A 70 6.34 1.00 7.00
N ALA A 71 5.36 1.87 6.79
CA ALA A 71 5.11 3.07 7.58
C ALA A 71 4.87 2.76 9.06
N GLN A 72 4.04 1.75 9.34
CA GLN A 72 3.79 1.28 10.72
C GLN A 72 5.06 0.74 11.35
N LYS A 73 5.80 -0.12 10.64
CA LYS A 73 7.05 -0.70 11.14
C LYS A 73 8.10 0.38 11.44
N VAL A 74 8.25 1.38 10.58
CA VAL A 74 9.17 2.51 10.80
C VAL A 74 8.81 3.27 12.06
N LEU A 75 7.52 3.57 12.27
CA LEU A 75 7.06 4.26 13.47
C LEU A 75 7.19 3.41 14.74
N TRP A 76 6.89 2.11 14.65
CA TRP A 76 7.06 1.19 15.77
C TRP A 76 8.55 1.03 16.15
N LYS A 77 9.48 1.04 15.18
CA LYS A 77 10.93 1.06 15.45
C LYS A 77 11.36 2.36 16.16
N ALA A 78 10.67 3.47 15.92
CA ALA A 78 10.85 4.72 16.65
C ALA A 78 10.10 4.75 18.00
N GLY A 79 9.41 3.68 18.39
CA GLY A 79 8.63 3.61 19.63
C GLY A 79 7.29 4.35 19.59
N ILE A 80 6.82 4.75 18.41
CA ILE A 80 5.55 5.44 18.20
C ILE A 80 4.50 4.39 17.82
N TYR A 81 3.44 4.27 18.62
CA TYR A 81 2.31 3.42 18.25
C TYR A 81 1.56 4.03 17.06
N ALA A 82 1.41 3.23 16.01
CA ALA A 82 0.80 3.64 14.76
C ALA A 82 -0.15 2.55 14.26
N GLU A 83 -1.28 2.96 13.68
CA GLU A 83 -2.26 2.08 13.03
C GLU A 83 -2.47 2.53 11.57
N SER A 84 -2.55 1.61 10.63
CA SER A 84 -3.00 1.93 9.26
C SER A 84 -4.51 2.13 9.21
N GLY A 85 -4.95 3.09 8.41
CA GLY A 85 -6.36 3.33 8.12
C GLY A 85 -6.59 3.81 6.69
N MET A 86 -7.86 4.00 6.35
CA MET A 86 -8.28 4.63 5.09
C MET A 86 -9.13 5.85 5.45
N GLY A 87 -8.58 7.03 5.19
CA GLY A 87 -9.27 8.30 5.36
C GLY A 87 -10.18 8.59 4.17
N CYS A 88 -10.90 9.71 4.23
CA CYS A 88 -11.77 10.14 3.13
C CYS A 88 -11.02 10.42 1.82
N THR A 89 -9.72 10.69 1.89
CA THR A 89 -8.85 11.05 0.76
C THR A 89 -7.80 10.00 0.41
N GLY A 90 -7.84 8.81 1.03
CA GLY A 90 -6.92 7.72 0.72
C GLY A 90 -6.28 7.07 1.94
N PRO A 91 -5.20 6.29 1.75
CA PRO A 91 -4.49 5.62 2.84
C PRO A 91 -3.92 6.63 3.83
N ILE A 92 -4.08 6.34 5.12
CA ILE A 92 -3.59 7.16 6.24
C ILE A 92 -2.90 6.30 7.28
N VAL A 93 -2.02 6.93 8.07
CA VAL A 93 -1.46 6.34 9.27
C VAL A 93 -1.91 7.16 10.47
N MET A 94 -2.43 6.49 11.50
CA MET A 94 -2.97 7.10 12.71
C MET A 94 -1.96 6.97 13.84
N VAL A 95 -1.65 8.07 14.52
CA VAL A 95 -0.69 8.14 15.64
C VAL A 95 -1.26 9.00 16.77
N ASN A 96 -0.62 9.02 17.93
CA ASN A 96 -0.97 9.98 18.97
C ASN A 96 -0.76 11.42 18.49
N GLU A 97 -1.69 12.32 18.81
CA GLU A 97 -1.68 13.73 18.39
C GLU A 97 -0.40 14.49 18.77
N ALA A 98 0.17 14.20 19.95
CA ALA A 98 1.43 14.81 20.39
C ALA A 98 2.64 14.36 19.55
N LYS A 99 2.53 13.24 18.85
CA LYS A 99 3.61 12.60 18.07
C LYS A 99 3.43 12.75 16.56
N VAL A 100 2.40 13.47 16.09
CA VAL A 100 2.11 13.63 14.66
C VAL A 100 3.27 14.30 13.92
N GLU A 101 3.84 15.37 14.47
CA GLU A 101 4.96 16.08 13.82
C GLU A 101 6.23 15.23 13.75
N GLU A 102 6.52 14.47 14.82
CA GLU A 102 7.68 13.58 14.90
C GLU A 102 7.51 12.40 13.92
N ALA A 103 6.35 11.76 13.94
CA ALA A 103 5.99 10.68 13.03
C ALA A 103 6.02 11.13 11.56
N ALA A 104 5.52 12.34 11.25
CA ALA A 104 5.57 12.89 9.90
C ALA A 104 7.02 13.13 9.43
N LYS A 105 7.92 13.59 10.30
CA LYS A 105 9.35 13.74 9.97
C LYS A 105 10.01 12.40 9.70
N ILE A 106 9.78 11.41 10.57
CA ILE A 106 10.33 10.06 10.41
C ILE A 106 9.86 9.43 9.09
N LEU A 107 8.57 9.57 8.76
CA LEU A 107 8.03 9.05 7.50
C LEU A 107 8.56 9.79 6.27
N LYS A 108 8.85 11.10 6.37
CA LYS A 108 9.53 11.87 5.30
C LYS A 108 10.96 11.40 5.11
N ASP A 109 11.71 11.22 6.19
CA ASP A 109 13.09 10.74 6.15
C ASP A 109 13.18 9.31 5.59
N ALA A 110 12.15 8.48 5.85
CA ALA A 110 12.01 7.15 5.26
C ALA A 110 11.55 7.16 3.78
N GLY A 111 11.18 8.33 3.24
CA GLY A 111 10.71 8.49 1.85
C GLY A 111 9.31 7.91 1.58
N ILE A 112 8.50 7.73 2.64
CA ILE A 112 7.15 7.14 2.56
C ILE A 112 6.10 8.22 2.28
N VAL A 113 6.33 9.44 2.78
CA VAL A 113 5.49 10.62 2.53
C VAL A 113 6.37 11.77 2.05
N ALA A 114 5.83 12.61 1.17
CA ALA A 114 6.50 13.80 0.65
C ALA A 114 6.36 15.02 1.58
#